data_AF-A0A3D2TUI0-F1
#
_entry.id   AF-A0A3D2TUI0-F1
#
_cell.length_a   1.000
_cell.length_b   1.000
_cell.length_c   1.000
_cell.angle_alpha   90.00
_cell.angle_beta   90.00
_cell.angle_gamma   90.00
#
_symmetry.space_group_name_H-M   'P 1'
#
loop_
_entity.id
_entity.type
_entity.pdbx_description
1 polymer ?
#
loop_
_entity_poly.entity_id
_entity_poly.type
_entity_poly.pdbx_seq_one_letter_code
_entity_poly.pdbx_strand_id
1 'polypeptide(L)'
;MALVLPREEEVEKIFSRILSSDDCCERLLDTFYDHLDDENRYVDPDSHHFAEVLLNAYKNGDVSALLLELCHRSMFDLLKEAYLIPKRFHGKAGENPILLTDADGKLLADKKNLVSKHEYKKFQEIYHAHDAAPRSKLYLADGYDLVRYYTSDMNIKEKHENKERGILLLYALPDTKKLHLSEAQAYDVIWTTFHKIQQEAYSAIVFYGQETGSRSGKTFDELGVLLPIKQFESKMLRHIGVIDGLVLSCREEMIRTAGADSLDL
;
A
#
# COMPACT_ATOMS: atom_id res chain seq x y z
N MET A 1 19.88 -7.01 -22.64
CA MET A 1 20.10 -6.27 -21.39
C MET A 1 18.87 -6.47 -20.52
N ALA A 2 19.02 -6.38 -19.19
CA ALA A 2 17.94 -6.60 -18.24
C ALA A 2 17.00 -5.38 -18.18
N LEU A 3 15.75 -5.61 -17.78
CA LEU A 3 14.78 -4.56 -17.47
C LEU A 3 15.25 -3.72 -16.27
N VAL A 4 14.83 -2.45 -16.21
CA VAL A 4 15.18 -1.56 -15.09
C VAL A 4 14.43 -1.98 -13.83
N LEU A 5 13.17 -2.37 -13.99
CA LEU A 5 12.36 -3.01 -12.96
C LEU A 5 12.01 -4.43 -13.40
N PRO A 6 11.94 -5.40 -12.47
CA PRO A 6 11.37 -6.69 -12.80
C PRO A 6 9.93 -6.49 -13.27
N ARG A 7 9.58 -7.05 -14.43
CA ARG A 7 8.21 -6.98 -14.95
C ARG A 7 7.28 -7.74 -14.00
N GLU A 8 6.19 -7.11 -13.56
CA GLU A 8 5.13 -7.85 -12.90
C GLU A 8 4.41 -8.76 -13.91
N GLU A 9 4.36 -10.05 -13.60
CA GLU A 9 3.65 -11.07 -14.37
C GLU A 9 2.21 -11.24 -13.83
N GLU A 10 1.28 -11.73 -14.66
CA GLU A 10 -0.11 -12.05 -14.28
C GLU A 10 -0.94 -10.83 -13.83
N VAL A 11 -0.72 -9.68 -14.46
CA VAL A 11 -1.38 -8.39 -14.16
C VAL A 11 -2.67 -8.16 -14.95
N GLU A 12 -2.99 -9.02 -15.92
CA GLU A 12 -4.09 -8.86 -16.87
C GLU A 12 -5.44 -8.69 -16.18
N LYS A 13 -5.66 -9.38 -15.06
CA LYS A 13 -6.91 -9.27 -14.31
C LYS A 13 -7.06 -7.90 -13.64
N ILE A 14 -6.00 -7.36 -13.05
CA ILE A 14 -6.01 -6.02 -12.44
C ILE A 14 -6.37 -4.99 -13.51
N PHE A 15 -5.69 -5.03 -14.66
CA PHE A 15 -5.98 -4.11 -15.76
C PHE A 15 -7.39 -4.30 -16.32
N SER A 16 -7.87 -5.54 -16.43
CA SER A 16 -9.25 -5.81 -16.87
C SER A 16 -10.28 -5.21 -15.92
N ARG A 17 -10.03 -5.26 -14.60
CA ARG A 17 -10.91 -4.61 -13.61
C ARG A 17 -10.88 -3.09 -13.74
N ILE A 18 -9.71 -2.48 -13.90
CA ILE A 18 -9.58 -1.03 -14.11
C ILE A 18 -10.35 -0.59 -15.36
N LEU A 19 -10.13 -1.28 -16.49
CA LEU A 19 -10.79 -0.97 -17.76
C LEU A 19 -12.31 -1.20 -17.75
N SER A 20 -12.83 -1.97 -16.78
CA SER A 20 -14.26 -2.20 -16.61
C SER A 20 -14.99 -1.09 -15.85
N SER A 21 -14.27 -0.08 -15.35
CA SER A 21 -14.81 1.01 -14.54
C SER A 21 -14.33 2.36 -15.07
N ASP A 22 -15.29 3.19 -15.49
CA ASP A 22 -15.00 4.57 -15.96
C ASP A 22 -14.32 5.38 -14.84
N ASP A 23 -14.84 5.32 -13.61
CA ASP A 23 -14.21 5.97 -12.44
C ASP A 23 -12.74 5.53 -12.23
N CYS A 24 -12.42 4.25 -12.41
CA CYS A 24 -11.03 3.79 -12.27
C CYS A 24 -10.13 4.31 -13.40
N CYS A 25 -10.67 4.37 -14.62
CA CYS A 25 -9.98 4.96 -15.76
C CYS A 25 -9.73 6.46 -15.56
N GLU A 26 -10.75 7.21 -15.13
CA GLU A 26 -10.65 8.64 -14.83
C GLU A 26 -9.63 8.92 -13.72
N ARG A 27 -9.67 8.16 -12.61
CA ARG A 27 -8.69 8.32 -11.53
C ARG A 27 -7.26 8.05 -11.96
N LEU A 28 -7.05 7.04 -12.80
CA LEU A 28 -5.72 6.77 -13.35
C LEU A 28 -5.26 7.87 -14.29
N LEU A 29 -6.17 8.38 -15.12
CA LEU A 29 -5.92 9.51 -16.02
C LEU A 29 -5.50 10.75 -15.23
N ASP A 30 -6.31 11.17 -14.27
CA ASP A 30 -6.05 12.36 -13.44
C ASP A 30 -4.72 12.22 -12.71
N THR A 31 -4.50 11.10 -12.01
CA THR A 31 -3.23 10.84 -11.30
C THR A 31 -2.04 10.89 -12.25
N PHE A 32 -2.16 10.34 -13.46
CA PHE A 32 -1.08 10.34 -14.42
C PHE A 32 -0.76 11.75 -14.94
N TYR A 33 -1.78 12.53 -15.27
CA TYR A 33 -1.60 13.89 -15.78
C TYR A 33 -1.13 14.87 -14.70
N ASP A 34 -1.55 14.70 -13.45
CA ASP A 34 -1.05 15.48 -12.31
C ASP A 34 0.49 15.34 -12.16
N HIS A 35 1.03 14.17 -12.49
CA HIS A 35 2.48 13.90 -12.47
C HIS A 35 3.22 14.32 -13.74
N LEU A 36 2.50 14.58 -14.84
CA LEU A 36 3.07 15.12 -16.08
C LEU A 36 2.93 16.65 -16.18
N ASP A 37 2.20 17.29 -15.26
CA ASP A 37 1.99 18.73 -15.25
C ASP A 37 3.31 19.50 -15.05
N ASP A 38 3.44 20.63 -15.75
CA ASP A 38 4.69 21.41 -15.88
C ASP A 38 5.25 21.89 -14.54
N GLU A 39 4.42 22.10 -13.53
CA GLU A 39 4.88 22.47 -12.18
C GLU A 39 5.56 21.32 -11.41
N ASN A 40 5.28 20.07 -11.79
CA ASN A 40 5.86 18.87 -11.18
C ASN A 40 6.92 18.20 -12.06
N ARG A 41 7.22 18.75 -13.24
CA ARG A 41 8.21 18.17 -14.16
C ARG A 41 9.61 18.27 -13.57
N TYR A 42 10.16 17.11 -13.27
CA TYR A 42 11.60 16.99 -13.09
C TYR A 42 12.26 16.94 -14.47
N VAL A 43 13.17 17.88 -14.72
CA VAL A 43 14.05 17.83 -15.88
C VAL A 43 15.33 17.13 -15.44
N ASP A 44 15.63 15.99 -16.05
CA ASP A 44 16.91 15.33 -15.81
C ASP A 44 18.05 16.28 -16.19
N PRO A 45 18.94 16.64 -15.24
CA PRO A 45 20.04 17.55 -15.53
C PRO A 45 21.07 16.95 -16.51
N ASP A 46 21.07 15.63 -16.72
CA ASP A 46 21.91 14.92 -17.68
C ASP A 46 21.09 14.42 -18.90
N SER A 47 21.17 15.17 -19.99
CA SER A 47 20.55 14.80 -21.26
C SER A 47 20.98 13.44 -21.85
N HIS A 48 22.20 12.96 -21.54
CA HIS A 48 22.63 11.64 -22.02
C HIS A 48 21.97 10.53 -21.22
N HIS A 49 21.83 10.73 -19.91
CA HIS A 49 21.09 9.82 -19.04
C HIS A 49 19.66 9.63 -19.55
N PHE A 50 18.94 10.73 -19.75
CA PHE A 50 17.58 10.71 -20.28
C PHE A 50 17.48 9.93 -21.60
N ALA A 51 18.39 10.21 -22.54
CA ALA A 51 18.40 9.53 -23.84
C ALA A 51 18.69 8.03 -23.71
N GLU A 52 19.57 7.62 -22.80
CA GLU A 52 19.89 6.22 -22.54
C GLU A 52 18.68 5.47 -21.96
N VAL A 53 18.02 6.02 -20.94
CA VAL A 53 16.81 5.40 -20.35
C VAL A 53 15.70 5.31 -21.39
N LEU A 54 15.44 6.38 -22.15
CA LEU A 54 14.43 6.41 -23.21
C LEU A 54 14.67 5.32 -24.27
N LEU A 55 15.89 5.22 -24.79
CA LEU A 55 16.22 4.24 -25.84
C LEU A 55 16.18 2.80 -25.32
N ASN A 56 16.59 2.57 -24.07
CA ASN A 56 16.53 1.25 -23.45
C ASN A 56 15.10 0.83 -23.16
N ALA A 57 14.27 1.73 -22.62
CA ALA A 57 12.85 1.49 -22.39
C ALA A 57 12.12 1.13 -23.70
N TYR A 58 12.38 1.88 -24.78
CA TYR A 58 11.84 1.58 -26.11
C TYR A 58 12.23 0.18 -26.61
N LYS A 59 13.52 -0.16 -26.57
CA LYS A 59 14.03 -1.45 -27.06
C LYS A 59 13.44 -2.64 -26.30
N ASN A 60 13.16 -2.48 -25.02
CA ASN A 60 12.69 -3.56 -24.15
C ASN A 60 11.18 -3.53 -23.88
N GLY A 61 10.45 -2.51 -24.35
CA GLY A 61 9.05 -2.30 -24.00
C GLY A 61 8.84 -2.02 -22.51
N ASP A 62 9.83 -1.44 -21.83
CA ASP A 62 9.80 -1.18 -20.38
C ASP A 62 9.10 0.16 -20.10
N VAL A 63 7.77 0.13 -20.14
CA VAL A 63 6.93 1.31 -19.87
C VAL A 63 7.20 1.87 -18.49
N SER A 64 7.41 1.03 -17.48
CA SER A 64 7.70 1.48 -16.12
C SER A 64 9.02 2.25 -16.03
N ALA A 65 10.07 1.85 -16.75
CA ALA A 65 11.30 2.62 -16.85
C ALA A 65 11.07 4.00 -17.50
N LEU A 66 10.30 4.04 -18.58
CA LEU A 66 9.96 5.30 -19.24
C LEU A 66 9.19 6.25 -18.31
N LEU A 67 8.21 5.73 -17.57
CA LEU A 67 7.43 6.52 -16.62
C LEU A 67 8.29 7.01 -15.44
N LEU A 68 9.22 6.17 -14.95
CA LEU A 68 10.16 6.59 -13.90
C LEU A 68 11.06 7.75 -14.35
N GLU A 69 11.47 7.77 -15.63
CA GLU A 69 12.26 8.86 -16.19
C GLU A 69 11.45 10.15 -16.36
N LEU A 70 10.20 10.03 -16.85
CA LEU A 70 9.37 11.18 -17.17
C LEU A 70 8.69 11.81 -15.94
N CYS A 71 8.28 11.00 -14.96
CA CYS A 71 7.51 11.47 -13.82
C CYS A 71 7.92 10.83 -12.48
N HIS A 72 9.06 10.13 -12.41
CA HIS A 72 9.55 9.49 -11.18
C HIS A 72 8.55 8.53 -10.53
N ARG A 73 7.69 7.90 -11.34
CA ARG A 73 6.74 6.88 -10.92
C ARG A 73 6.77 5.70 -11.88
N SER A 74 6.81 4.48 -11.35
CA SER A 74 6.50 3.31 -12.18
C SER A 74 4.99 3.20 -12.40
N MET A 75 4.56 2.30 -13.30
CA MET A 75 3.14 2.01 -13.49
C MET A 75 2.46 1.63 -12.16
N PHE A 76 3.08 0.78 -11.35
CA PHE A 76 2.53 0.39 -10.05
C PHE A 76 2.51 1.53 -9.04
N ASP A 77 3.48 2.46 -9.10
CA ASP A 77 3.47 3.63 -8.24
C ASP A 77 2.27 4.53 -8.55
N LEU A 78 1.96 4.75 -9.83
CA LEU A 78 0.75 5.45 -10.27
C LEU A 78 -0.54 4.74 -9.86
N LEU A 79 -0.60 3.40 -9.99
CA LEU A 79 -1.78 2.64 -9.55
C LEU A 79 -2.01 2.73 -8.02
N LYS A 80 -0.94 2.80 -7.22
CA LYS A 80 -1.04 3.00 -5.76
C LYS A 80 -1.53 4.41 -5.44
N GLU A 81 -1.00 5.42 -6.12
CA GLU A 81 -1.36 6.83 -5.89
C GLU A 81 -2.76 7.17 -6.40
N ALA A 82 -3.22 6.51 -7.46
CA ALA A 82 -4.61 6.55 -7.91
C ALA A 82 -5.57 5.79 -6.98
N TYR A 83 -5.07 5.17 -5.89
CA TYR A 83 -5.78 4.25 -5.01
C TYR A 83 -6.59 3.23 -5.80
N LEU A 84 -5.91 2.56 -6.73
CA LEU A 84 -6.43 1.43 -7.48
C LEU A 84 -5.91 0.12 -6.85
N ILE A 85 -4.64 0.05 -6.46
CA ILE A 85 -4.10 -1.02 -5.60
C ILE A 85 -3.69 -0.48 -4.21
N PRO A 86 -3.58 -1.35 -3.19
CA PRO A 86 -2.94 -1.00 -1.92
C PRO A 86 -1.47 -0.65 -2.06
N LYS A 87 -0.96 0.12 -1.10
CA LYS A 87 0.47 0.36 -0.87
C LYS A 87 1.18 -0.89 -0.35
N ARG A 88 2.51 -0.92 -0.46
CA ARG A 88 3.34 -1.99 0.10
C ARG A 88 3.75 -1.71 1.55
N PHE A 89 3.88 -2.76 2.36
CA PHE A 89 4.38 -2.68 3.74
C PHE A 89 5.88 -2.34 3.85
N HIS A 90 6.64 -2.66 2.81
CA HIS A 90 8.08 -2.46 2.78
C HIS A 90 8.52 -1.97 1.41
N GLY A 91 9.56 -1.13 1.41
CA GLY A 91 10.24 -0.67 0.21
C GLY A 91 11.73 -0.47 0.44
N LYS A 92 12.42 0.15 -0.52
CA LYS A 92 13.85 0.47 -0.37
C LYS A 92 14.09 1.52 0.71
N ALA A 93 13.07 2.31 1.07
CA ALA A 93 13.12 3.29 2.16
C ALA A 93 12.87 2.68 3.56
N GLY A 94 12.56 1.39 3.65
CA GLY A 94 12.29 0.68 4.91
C GLY A 94 10.81 0.29 5.08
N GLU A 95 10.36 0.21 6.33
CA GLU A 95 8.99 -0.13 6.72
C GLU A 95 8.02 1.04 6.47
N ASN A 96 6.82 0.72 5.97
CA ASN A 96 5.73 1.66 5.77
C ASN A 96 4.39 0.92 5.87
N PRO A 97 3.51 1.19 6.85
CA PRO A 97 3.56 2.31 7.78
C PRO A 97 4.55 2.08 8.93
N ILE A 98 5.08 3.18 9.48
CA ILE A 98 5.95 3.17 10.66
C ILE A 98 5.06 3.10 11.90
N LEU A 99 5.16 1.99 12.64
CA LEU A 99 4.43 1.82 13.90
C LEU A 99 4.98 2.74 15.00
N LEU A 100 4.08 3.36 15.75
CA LEU A 100 4.39 4.25 16.87
C LEU A 100 4.06 3.63 18.22
N THR A 101 3.22 2.59 18.22
CA THR A 101 2.86 1.80 19.40
C THR A 101 3.20 0.32 19.20
N ASP A 102 3.31 -0.40 20.30
CA ASP A 102 3.34 -1.87 20.30
C ASP A 102 1.93 -2.48 20.13
N ALA A 103 1.86 -3.82 20.16
CA ALA A 103 0.62 -4.58 19.99
C ALA A 103 -0.33 -4.52 21.20
N ASP A 104 0.10 -3.90 22.31
CA ASP A 104 -0.68 -3.62 23.50
C ASP A 104 -1.13 -2.14 23.55
N GLY A 105 -0.85 -1.39 22.48
CA GLY A 105 -1.24 0.01 22.33
C GLY A 105 -0.33 0.99 23.07
N LYS A 106 0.83 0.58 23.58
CA LYS A 106 1.73 1.47 24.31
C LYS A 106 2.74 2.13 23.36
N LEU A 107 2.98 3.43 23.53
CA LEU A 107 3.98 4.16 22.75
C LEU A 107 5.39 3.54 22.88
N LEU A 108 6.03 3.32 21.73
CA LEU A 108 7.41 2.88 21.64
C LEU A 108 8.35 3.93 22.24
N ALA A 109 9.40 3.46 22.93
CA ALA A 109 10.26 4.32 23.74
C ALA A 109 10.98 5.40 22.93
N ASP A 110 11.43 5.06 21.72
CA ASP A 110 12.10 5.94 20.76
C ASP A 110 11.13 6.87 20.02
N LYS A 111 9.82 6.62 20.08
CA LYS A 111 8.78 7.41 19.38
C LYS A 111 8.05 8.42 20.28
N LYS A 112 8.31 8.43 21.59
CA LYS A 112 7.60 9.28 22.57
C LYS A 112 7.59 10.78 22.24
N ASN A 113 8.68 11.29 21.66
CA ASN A 113 8.80 12.71 21.33
C ASN A 113 8.15 13.08 19.98
N LEU A 114 7.75 12.08 19.19
CA LEU A 114 7.16 12.26 17.87
C LEU A 114 5.63 12.35 17.90
N VAL A 115 5.00 11.98 19.02
CA VAL A 115 3.56 11.87 19.17
C VAL A 115 3.07 12.86 20.22
N SER A 116 2.10 13.70 19.85
CA SER A 116 1.50 14.61 20.80
C SER A 116 0.64 13.87 21.83
N LYS A 117 0.52 14.42 23.05
CA LYS A 117 -0.36 13.85 24.09
C LYS A 117 -1.81 13.73 23.63
N HIS A 118 -2.27 14.65 22.77
CA HIS A 118 -3.64 14.64 22.25
C HIS A 118 -3.88 13.50 21.26
N GLU A 119 -2.97 13.30 20.29
CA GLU A 119 -3.05 12.19 19.33
C GLU A 119 -3.00 10.83 20.05
N TYR A 120 -2.08 10.68 21.01
CA TYR A 120 -1.99 9.43 21.77
C TYR A 120 -3.24 9.17 22.61
N LYS A 121 -3.81 10.20 23.25
CA LYS A 121 -5.05 10.07 24.00
C LYS A 121 -6.21 9.61 23.10
N LYS A 122 -6.35 10.21 21.93
CA LYS A 122 -7.38 9.83 20.95
C LYS A 122 -7.20 8.39 20.47
N PHE A 123 -5.96 7.96 20.22
CA PHE A 123 -5.67 6.56 19.93
C PHE A 123 -6.07 5.64 21.08
N GLN A 124 -5.71 5.95 22.32
CA GLN A 124 -6.06 5.13 23.49
C GLN A 124 -7.58 5.01 23.70
N GLU A 125 -8.32 6.10 23.49
CA GLU A 125 -9.79 6.09 23.54
C GLU A 125 -10.38 5.09 22.53
N ILE A 126 -9.88 5.09 21.29
CA ILE A 126 -10.30 4.15 20.25
C ILE A 126 -9.84 2.73 20.56
N TYR A 127 -8.59 2.54 20.97
CA TYR A 127 -7.99 1.25 21.29
C TYR A 127 -8.75 0.52 22.41
N HIS A 128 -9.27 1.24 23.41
CA HIS A 128 -10.06 0.65 24.49
C HIS A 128 -11.55 0.51 24.16
N ALA A 129 -12.08 1.32 23.25
CA ALA A 129 -13.49 1.25 22.86
C ALA A 129 -13.77 0.20 21.77
N HIS A 130 -12.74 -0.27 21.07
CA HIS A 130 -12.86 -1.20 19.97
C HIS A 130 -12.38 -2.61 20.34
N ASP A 131 -13.28 -3.58 20.22
CA ASP A 131 -12.93 -5.00 20.30
C ASP A 131 -12.35 -5.47 18.96
N ALA A 132 -11.04 -5.70 18.93
CA ALA A 132 -10.32 -6.10 17.74
C ALA A 132 -10.92 -7.39 17.12
N ALA A 133 -11.11 -7.36 15.79
CA ALA A 133 -11.48 -8.55 15.04
C ALA A 133 -10.47 -9.70 15.27
N PRO A 134 -10.88 -10.98 15.08
CA PRO A 134 -9.95 -12.10 15.19
C PRO A 134 -8.71 -11.90 14.34
N ARG A 135 -7.53 -12.19 14.90
CA ARG A 135 -6.23 -12.04 14.21
C ARG A 135 -6.04 -10.64 13.60
N SER A 136 -6.49 -9.60 14.29
CA SER A 136 -6.16 -8.22 13.99
C SER A 136 -5.62 -7.50 15.22
N LYS A 137 -4.93 -6.39 14.98
CA LYS A 137 -4.39 -5.50 16.00
C LYS A 137 -4.49 -4.06 15.56
N LEU A 138 -4.66 -3.16 16.53
CA LEU A 138 -4.70 -1.71 16.31
C LEU A 138 -3.40 -1.08 16.76
N TYR A 139 -2.88 -0.18 15.92
CA TYR A 139 -1.66 0.58 16.19
C TYR A 139 -1.89 2.06 15.90
N LEU A 140 -1.16 2.92 16.60
CA LEU A 140 -0.90 4.26 16.10
C LEU A 140 0.27 4.17 15.12
N ALA A 141 0.14 4.73 13.92
CA ALA A 141 1.18 4.64 12.91
C ALA A 141 1.24 5.88 12.01
N ASP A 142 2.41 6.09 11.40
CA ASP A 142 2.64 7.07 10.34
C ASP A 142 2.75 6.33 9.00
N GLY A 143 1.84 6.60 8.07
CA GLY A 143 1.87 6.09 6.70
C GLY A 143 2.47 7.10 5.74
N TYR A 144 3.11 6.62 4.68
CA TYR A 144 3.85 7.43 3.72
C TYR A 144 3.53 7.04 2.27
N ASP A 145 3.83 7.96 1.34
CA ASP A 145 4.08 7.64 -0.06
C ASP A 145 5.53 7.20 -0.23
N LEU A 146 5.74 6.10 -0.95
CA LEU A 146 7.07 5.58 -1.28
C LEU A 146 7.44 6.06 -2.67
N VAL A 147 8.24 7.11 -2.73
CA VAL A 147 8.59 7.80 -3.98
C VAL A 147 9.97 7.36 -4.45
N ARG A 148 10.04 6.89 -5.69
CA ARG A 148 11.29 6.47 -6.33
C ARG A 148 11.93 7.61 -7.10
N TYR A 149 13.24 7.60 -7.21
CA TYR A 149 14.01 8.54 -8.01
C TYR A 149 15.35 7.93 -8.44
N TYR A 150 15.91 8.44 -9.55
CA TYR A 150 17.25 8.10 -10.00
C TYR A 150 18.30 8.93 -9.25
N THR A 151 19.37 8.26 -8.82
CA THR A 151 20.59 8.93 -8.37
C THR A 151 21.51 9.22 -9.57
N SER A 152 22.51 10.09 -9.38
CA SER A 152 23.56 10.37 -10.37
C SER A 152 24.26 9.12 -10.93
N ASP A 153 24.29 8.03 -10.17
CA ASP A 153 24.94 6.78 -10.54
C ASP A 153 23.96 5.77 -11.17
N MET A 154 22.85 6.22 -11.76
CA MET A 154 21.82 5.39 -12.40
C MET A 154 21.06 4.44 -11.44
N ASN A 155 21.29 4.54 -10.14
CA ASN A 155 20.64 3.69 -9.15
C ASN A 155 19.27 4.23 -8.76
N ILE A 156 18.30 3.34 -8.65
CA ILE A 156 16.97 3.67 -8.11
C ILE A 156 17.02 3.65 -6.58
N LYS A 157 16.74 4.80 -5.97
CA LYS A 157 16.48 4.95 -4.53
C LYS A 157 15.01 5.26 -4.28
N GLU A 158 14.62 5.21 -3.02
CA GLU A 158 13.26 5.50 -2.56
C GLU A 158 13.33 6.39 -1.32
N LYS A 159 12.31 7.22 -1.13
CA LYS A 159 12.13 8.08 0.05
C LYS A 159 10.68 8.09 0.51
N HIS A 160 10.50 8.43 1.78
CA HIS A 160 9.19 8.68 2.39
C HIS A 160 8.72 10.11 2.08
N GLU A 161 7.52 10.25 1.54
CA GLU A 161 6.83 11.54 1.37
C GLU A 161 5.41 11.49 1.94
N ASN A 162 4.75 12.65 2.03
CA ASN A 162 3.34 12.80 2.41
C ASN A 162 2.93 12.00 3.65
N LYS A 163 3.62 12.27 4.77
CA LYS A 163 3.34 11.60 6.04
C LYS A 163 1.90 11.86 6.51
N GLU A 164 1.16 10.78 6.70
CA GLU A 164 -0.17 10.79 7.32
C GLU A 164 -0.20 9.98 8.61
N ARG A 165 -0.70 10.60 9.68
CA ARG A 165 -0.80 9.96 11.00
C ARG A 165 -2.19 9.41 11.23
N GLY A 166 -2.27 8.12 11.52
CA GLY A 166 -3.54 7.41 11.62
C GLY A 166 -3.56 6.28 12.64
N ILE A 167 -4.77 5.73 12.82
CA ILE A 167 -4.97 4.46 13.48
C ILE A 167 -4.90 3.38 12.41
N LEU A 168 -3.93 2.48 12.54
CA LEU A 168 -3.73 1.33 11.66
C LEU A 168 -4.47 0.13 12.21
N LEU A 169 -5.38 -0.43 11.42
CA LEU A 169 -5.92 -1.77 11.62
C LEU A 169 -5.09 -2.74 10.81
N LEU A 170 -4.39 -3.65 11.49
CA LEU A 170 -3.52 -4.64 10.85
C LEU A 170 -4.16 -6.01 10.96
N TYR A 171 -4.39 -6.65 9.83
CA TYR A 171 -5.06 -7.94 9.71
C TYR A 171 -4.10 -8.99 9.14
N ALA A 172 -4.04 -10.15 9.79
CA ALA A 172 -3.45 -11.33 9.17
C ALA A 172 -4.42 -11.95 8.16
N LEU A 173 -3.95 -12.27 6.97
CA LEU A 173 -4.68 -12.95 5.90
C LEU A 173 -4.01 -14.29 5.57
N PRO A 174 -4.70 -15.24 4.91
CA PRO A 174 -4.08 -16.46 4.41
C PRO A 174 -2.89 -16.15 3.53
N ASP A 175 -1.83 -16.95 3.66
CA ASP A 175 -0.62 -16.82 2.88
C ASP A 175 -0.89 -17.18 1.41
N THR A 176 -0.98 -16.17 0.55
CA THR A 176 -1.22 -16.38 -0.89
C THR A 176 -0.01 -16.97 -1.61
N LYS A 177 1.20 -16.86 -1.05
CA LYS A 177 2.38 -17.51 -1.62
C LYS A 177 2.30 -19.02 -1.50
N LYS A 178 1.81 -19.53 -0.37
CA LYS A 178 1.51 -20.96 -0.19
C LYS A 178 0.43 -21.47 -1.15
N LEU A 179 -0.35 -20.57 -1.75
CA LEU A 179 -1.32 -20.88 -2.82
C LEU A 179 -0.74 -20.72 -4.22
N HIS A 180 0.57 -20.55 -4.34
CA HIS A 180 1.30 -20.35 -5.60
C HIS A 180 0.88 -19.09 -6.38
N LEU A 181 0.36 -18.08 -5.69
CA LEU A 181 0.00 -16.81 -6.32
C LEU A 181 1.21 -15.87 -6.43
N SER A 182 1.32 -15.17 -7.56
CA SER A 182 2.20 -14.02 -7.71
C SER A 182 1.69 -12.84 -6.85
N GLU A 183 2.53 -11.82 -6.63
CA GLU A 183 2.10 -10.59 -5.93
C GLU A 183 0.93 -9.91 -6.67
N ALA A 184 0.96 -9.89 -8.01
CA ALA A 184 -0.12 -9.34 -8.84
C ALA A 184 -1.43 -10.12 -8.67
N GLN A 185 -1.38 -11.45 -8.69
CA GLN A 185 -2.57 -12.28 -8.45
C GLN A 185 -3.09 -12.09 -7.01
N ALA A 186 -2.20 -11.89 -6.04
CA ALA A 186 -2.58 -11.60 -4.67
C ALA A 186 -3.29 -10.24 -4.53
N TYR A 187 -2.83 -9.20 -5.24
CA TYR A 187 -3.55 -7.93 -5.33
C TYR A 187 -4.95 -8.08 -5.96
N ASP A 188 -5.08 -8.90 -7.02
CA ASP A 188 -6.40 -9.20 -7.63
C ASP A 188 -7.37 -9.85 -6.63
N VAL A 189 -6.88 -10.76 -5.78
CA VAL A 189 -7.68 -11.42 -4.73
C VAL A 189 -8.27 -10.39 -3.76
N ILE A 190 -7.46 -9.45 -3.27
CA ILE A 190 -7.92 -8.45 -2.28
C ILE A 190 -8.57 -7.22 -2.91
N TRP A 191 -8.56 -7.09 -4.24
CA TRP A 191 -8.99 -5.88 -4.97
C TRP A 191 -10.42 -5.45 -4.62
N THR A 192 -11.35 -6.40 -4.61
CA THR A 192 -12.76 -6.13 -4.28
C THR A 192 -12.89 -5.55 -2.88
N THR A 193 -12.16 -6.10 -1.92
CA THR A 193 -12.16 -5.64 -0.52
C THR A 193 -11.52 -4.28 -0.39
N PHE A 194 -10.38 -4.06 -1.06
CA PHE A 194 -9.73 -2.75 -1.14
C PHE A 194 -10.69 -1.66 -1.64
N HIS A 195 -11.39 -1.88 -2.75
CA HIS A 195 -12.34 -0.90 -3.27
C HIS A 195 -13.53 -0.65 -2.35
N LYS A 196 -14.06 -1.69 -1.69
CA LYS A 196 -15.13 -1.51 -0.70
C LYS A 196 -14.65 -0.69 0.50
N ILE A 197 -13.41 -0.89 0.95
CA ILE A 197 -12.80 -0.05 1.98
C ILE A 197 -12.68 1.40 1.51
N GLN A 198 -12.23 1.64 0.27
CA GLN A 198 -12.16 2.98 -0.32
C GLN A 198 -13.54 3.63 -0.47
N GLN A 199 -14.60 2.87 -0.75
CA GLN A 199 -15.96 3.41 -0.79
C GLN A 199 -16.49 3.79 0.61
N GLU A 200 -16.18 2.99 1.63
CA GLU A 200 -16.56 3.29 3.01
C GLU A 200 -15.73 4.43 3.62
N ALA A 201 -14.43 4.44 3.33
CA ALA A 201 -13.43 5.29 3.95
C ALA A 201 -12.45 5.81 2.88
N TYR A 202 -12.92 6.74 2.05
CA TYR A 202 -12.21 7.27 0.89
C TYR A 202 -10.76 7.71 1.14
N SER A 203 -10.49 8.31 2.29
CA SER A 203 -9.15 8.81 2.61
C SER A 203 -8.32 7.83 3.45
N ALA A 204 -8.77 6.58 3.60
CA ALA A 204 -8.01 5.52 4.22
C ALA A 204 -6.82 5.13 3.33
N ILE A 205 -5.67 4.90 3.94
CA ILE A 205 -4.50 4.36 3.24
C ILE A 205 -4.46 2.86 3.49
N VAL A 206 -4.62 2.08 2.43
CA VAL A 206 -4.60 0.62 2.52
C VAL A 206 -3.24 0.10 2.10
N PHE A 207 -2.72 -0.84 2.89
CA PHE A 207 -1.46 -1.53 2.68
C PHE A 207 -1.73 -3.01 2.49
N TYR A 208 -0.96 -3.67 1.61
CA TYR A 208 -0.97 -5.10 1.44
C TYR A 208 0.45 -5.62 1.29
N GLY A 209 0.69 -6.81 1.85
CA GLY A 209 2.00 -7.47 1.79
C GLY A 209 1.83 -8.98 1.78
N GLN A 210 2.40 -9.63 0.76
CA GLN A 210 2.52 -11.08 0.72
C GLN A 210 3.68 -11.52 1.63
N GLU A 211 3.45 -12.48 2.51
CA GLU A 211 4.43 -13.01 3.48
C GLU A 211 5.14 -11.96 4.36
N THR A 212 4.52 -10.80 4.60
CA THR A 212 5.12 -9.75 5.45
C THR A 212 4.92 -10.02 6.93
N GLY A 213 3.88 -10.77 7.28
CA GLY A 213 3.62 -11.21 8.65
C GLY A 213 4.30 -12.53 8.97
N SER A 214 4.78 -12.68 10.21
CA SER A 214 5.30 -13.98 10.69
C SER A 214 4.93 -14.25 12.14
N ARG A 215 4.55 -15.50 12.42
CA ARG A 215 4.28 -15.99 13.79
C ARG A 215 4.68 -17.45 13.90
N SER A 216 5.44 -17.78 14.95
CA SER A 216 5.87 -19.17 15.23
C SER A 216 6.55 -19.85 14.02
N GLY A 217 7.31 -19.10 13.23
CA GLY A 217 7.99 -19.59 12.03
C GLY A 217 7.09 -19.76 10.79
N LYS A 218 5.81 -19.39 10.87
CA LYS A 218 4.87 -19.41 9.74
C LYS A 218 4.62 -17.99 9.24
N THR A 219 4.78 -17.80 7.94
CA THR A 219 4.45 -16.58 7.22
C THR A 219 2.96 -16.50 6.90
N PHE A 220 2.47 -15.26 6.81
CA PHE A 220 1.13 -14.91 6.40
C PHE A 220 1.12 -13.56 5.70
N ASP A 221 0.05 -13.29 4.96
CA ASP A 221 -0.13 -12.02 4.29
C ASP A 221 -0.71 -10.99 5.25
N GLU A 222 -0.37 -9.73 5.08
CA GLU A 222 -0.92 -8.65 5.89
C GLU A 222 -1.75 -7.69 5.04
N LEU A 223 -2.87 -7.26 5.60
CA LEU A 223 -3.64 -6.13 5.09
C LEU A 223 -3.70 -5.07 6.20
N GLY A 224 -3.23 -3.88 5.89
CA GLY A 224 -3.24 -2.72 6.78
C GLY A 224 -4.23 -1.71 6.30
N VAL A 225 -5.07 -1.16 7.18
CA VAL A 225 -5.93 -0.03 6.86
C VAL A 225 -5.62 1.09 7.83
N LEU A 226 -4.96 2.14 7.35
CA LEU A 226 -4.63 3.32 8.12
C LEU A 226 -5.74 4.36 7.94
N LEU A 227 -6.36 4.76 9.04
CA LEU A 227 -7.37 5.82 9.10
C LEU A 227 -6.74 7.10 9.69
N PRO A 228 -6.44 8.13 8.87
CA PRO A 228 -5.88 9.39 9.37
C PRO A 228 -6.75 10.04 10.45
N ILE A 229 -6.12 10.35 11.59
CA ILE A 229 -6.83 10.83 12.80
C ILE A 229 -7.59 12.13 12.55
N LYS A 230 -7.05 13.00 11.69
CA LYS A 230 -7.60 14.32 11.37
C LYS A 230 -8.84 14.26 10.48
N GLN A 231 -8.98 13.20 9.68
CA GLN A 231 -10.04 13.09 8.68
C GLN A 231 -11.25 12.32 9.23
N PHE A 232 -10.99 11.26 10.01
CA PHE A 232 -12.04 10.35 10.48
C PHE A 232 -12.62 10.72 11.84
N GLU A 233 -11.88 11.47 12.65
CA GLU A 233 -12.27 12.00 13.95
C GLU A 233 -13.33 11.20 14.74
N SER A 234 -14.56 11.72 14.83
CA SER A 234 -15.66 11.15 15.62
C SER A 234 -16.31 9.93 14.97
N LYS A 235 -16.07 9.68 13.68
CA LYS A 235 -16.62 8.54 12.92
C LYS A 235 -15.66 7.35 12.89
N MET A 236 -14.49 7.45 13.51
CA MET A 236 -13.44 6.43 13.50
C MET A 236 -13.96 5.03 13.85
N LEU A 237 -14.63 4.86 14.99
CA LEU A 237 -15.15 3.56 15.44
C LEU A 237 -16.16 2.94 14.47
N ARG A 238 -16.98 3.77 13.82
CA ARG A 238 -17.94 3.30 12.81
C ARG A 238 -17.22 2.71 11.60
N HIS A 239 -16.23 3.44 11.07
CA HIS A 239 -15.46 2.97 9.92
C HIS A 239 -14.67 1.70 10.26
N ILE A 240 -14.06 1.64 11.45
CA ILE A 240 -13.38 0.45 11.95
C ILE A 240 -14.30 -0.77 11.90
N GLY A 241 -15.50 -0.68 12.48
CA GLY A 241 -16.43 -1.82 12.50
C GLY A 241 -16.88 -2.29 11.12
N VAL A 242 -17.06 -1.38 10.17
CA VAL A 242 -17.38 -1.75 8.78
C VAL A 242 -16.17 -2.41 8.11
N ILE A 243 -14.98 -1.85 8.27
CA ILE A 243 -13.73 -2.37 7.70
C ILE A 243 -13.44 -3.77 8.23
N ASP A 244 -13.63 -4.02 9.53
CA ASP A 244 -13.48 -5.37 10.10
C ASP A 244 -14.38 -6.38 9.38
N GLY A 245 -15.65 -6.05 9.16
CA GLY A 245 -16.59 -6.91 8.44
C GLY A 245 -16.15 -7.18 6.99
N LEU A 246 -15.65 -6.15 6.29
CA LEU A 246 -15.13 -6.28 4.93
C LEU A 246 -13.91 -7.21 4.87
N VAL A 247 -12.95 -7.01 5.76
CA VAL A 247 -11.71 -7.80 5.79
C VAL A 247 -11.96 -9.23 6.25
N LEU A 248 -12.84 -9.44 7.24
CA LEU A 248 -13.25 -10.79 7.66
C LEU A 248 -13.93 -11.55 6.52
N SER A 249 -14.82 -10.91 5.76
CA SER A 249 -15.46 -11.51 4.58
C SER A 249 -14.43 -11.90 3.52
N CYS A 250 -13.46 -11.01 3.25
CA CYS A 250 -12.33 -11.27 2.35
C CYS A 250 -11.54 -12.50 2.80
N ARG A 251 -11.22 -12.56 4.10
CA ARG A 251 -10.46 -13.65 4.70
C ARG A 251 -11.21 -14.98 4.53
N GLU A 252 -12.50 -15.00 4.80
CA GLU A 252 -13.34 -16.20 4.62
C GLU A 252 -13.35 -16.69 3.17
N GLU A 253 -13.43 -15.79 2.20
CA GLU A 253 -13.35 -16.12 0.78
C GLU A 253 -11.98 -16.70 0.38
N MET A 254 -10.90 -16.11 0.89
CA MET A 254 -9.54 -16.62 0.69
C MET A 254 -9.39 -18.03 1.26
N ILE A 255 -9.86 -18.29 2.49
CA ILE A 255 -9.83 -19.63 3.11
C ILE A 255 -10.63 -20.64 2.28
N ARG A 256 -11.82 -20.26 1.82
CA ARG A 256 -12.68 -21.15 1.03
C ARG A 256 -12.01 -21.58 -0.27
N THR A 257 -11.26 -20.66 -0.88
CA THR A 257 -10.51 -20.90 -2.11
C THR A 257 -9.24 -21.73 -1.85
N ALA A 258 -8.62 -21.54 -0.68
CA ALA A 258 -7.35 -22.17 -0.29
C ALA A 258 -7.47 -23.56 0.37
N GLY A 259 -8.63 -23.89 0.95
CA GLY A 259 -8.80 -25.01 1.86
C GLY A 259 -8.51 -24.63 3.33
N ALA A 260 -9.13 -25.35 4.28
CA ALA A 260 -9.15 -25.00 5.71
C ALA A 260 -7.76 -24.97 6.38
N ASP A 261 -6.79 -25.71 5.85
CA ASP A 261 -5.42 -25.82 6.41
C ASP A 261 -4.54 -24.58 6.13
N SER A 262 -5.04 -23.61 5.36
CA SER A 262 -4.33 -22.37 5.01
C SER A 262 -4.11 -21.40 6.17
N LEU A 263 -4.63 -21.72 7.36
CA LEU A 263 -4.73 -20.81 8.50
C LEU A 263 -4.20 -21.37 9.83
N ASP A 264 -3.34 -22.38 9.83
CA ASP A 264 -2.59 -22.75 11.04
C ASP A 264 -1.59 -21.65 11.43
N LEU A 265 -2.08 -20.49 11.87
CA LEU A 265 -1.36 -19.29 12.35
C LEU A 265 -1.55 -19.11 13.86
#